data_AF-A0A9E1S7H2-F1
#
_entry.id   AF-A0A9E1S7H2-F1
#
_cell.length_a   1.000
_cell.length_b   1.000
_cell.length_c   1.000
_cell.angle_alpha   90.00
_cell.angle_beta   90.00
_cell.angle_gamma   90.00
#
_symmetry.space_group_name_H-M   'P 1'
#
loop_
_entity.id
_entity.type
_entity.pdbx_description
1 polymer ?
#
loop_
_entity_poly.entity_id
_entity_poly.type
_entity_poly.pdbx_seq_one_letter_code
_entity_poly.pdbx_strand_id
1 'polypeptide(L)'
;MDDAISEDNTLVELTFEETRVLGSLIEKELTTPEYYPMSLNGLVNACNQKNNRLPRTDFDEDEVKKIIEELRIKRLVHRVDLVGSRVPKYQHNAEKELD
;
A
#
# COMPACT_ATOMS: atom_id res chain seq x y z
N MET A 1 -20.71 5.24 37.59
CA MET A 1 -20.02 6.30 36.85
C MET A 1 -18.56 5.98 36.99
N ASP A 2 -18.04 5.31 35.97
CA ASP A 2 -16.62 5.09 35.64
C ASP A 2 -16.67 4.27 34.35
N ASP A 3 -17.02 4.97 33.26
CA ASP A 3 -16.98 4.43 31.91
C ASP A 3 -15.50 4.23 31.53
N ALA A 4 -15.02 3.01 31.71
CA ALA A 4 -13.71 2.60 31.24
C ALA A 4 -13.72 2.63 29.70
N ILE A 5 -13.08 3.65 29.14
CA ILE A 5 -12.69 3.71 27.73
C ILE A 5 -11.74 2.54 27.50
N SER A 6 -12.22 1.48 26.84
CA SER A 6 -11.34 0.45 26.28
C SER A 6 -10.61 1.08 25.10
N GLU A 7 -9.35 1.48 25.30
CA GLU A 7 -8.43 1.74 24.19
C GLU A 7 -8.25 0.44 23.43
N ASP A 8 -9.01 0.27 22.35
CA ASP A 8 -8.85 -0.81 21.40
C ASP A 8 -7.59 -0.53 20.57
N ASN A 9 -6.42 -0.73 21.16
CA ASN A 9 -5.14 -0.72 20.46
C ASN A 9 -4.97 -2.06 19.73
N THR A 10 -5.88 -2.38 18.82
CA THR A 10 -5.75 -3.55 17.94
C THR A 10 -4.75 -3.18 16.84
N LEU A 11 -3.53 -3.72 16.95
CA LEU A 11 -2.51 -3.62 15.92
C LEU A 11 -3.08 -4.08 14.57
N VAL A 12 -2.86 -3.31 13.51
CA VAL A 12 -3.35 -3.67 12.17
C VAL A 12 -2.59 -4.90 11.66
N GLU A 13 -3.29 -6.01 11.54
CA GLU A 13 -2.73 -7.24 10.95
C GLU A 13 -2.76 -7.16 9.42
N LEU A 14 -1.61 -7.48 8.80
CA LEU A 14 -1.46 -7.51 7.35
C LEU A 14 -1.14 -8.92 6.88
N THR A 15 -1.75 -9.34 5.76
CA THR A 15 -1.30 -10.54 5.05
C THR A 15 0.06 -10.31 4.40
N PHE A 16 0.65 -11.39 3.89
CA PHE A 16 1.90 -11.30 3.15
C PHE A 16 1.76 -10.40 1.91
N GLU A 17 0.66 -10.55 1.18
CA GLU A 17 0.35 -9.81 -0.04
C GLU A 17 0.14 -8.31 0.26
N GLU A 18 -0.61 -7.99 1.30
CA GLU A 18 -0.81 -6.63 1.78
C GLU A 18 0.52 -5.98 2.20
N THR A 19 1.34 -6.71 2.95
CA THR A 19 2.68 -6.27 3.36
C THR A 19 3.57 -6.01 2.14
N ARG A 20 3.50 -6.87 1.11
CA ARG A 20 4.25 -6.68 -0.14
C ARG A 20 3.83 -5.43 -0.89
N VAL A 21 2.54 -5.21 -1.05
CA VAL A 21 2.00 -4.04 -1.78
C VAL A 21 2.33 -2.76 -1.03
N LEU A 22 2.06 -2.72 0.28
CA LEU A 22 2.34 -1.56 1.13
C LEU A 22 3.85 -1.25 1.18
N GLY A 23 4.67 -2.27 1.43
CA GLY A 23 6.13 -2.12 1.46
C GLY A 23 6.72 -1.67 0.13
N SER A 24 6.13 -2.10 -1.00
CA SER A 24 6.55 -1.63 -2.33
C SER A 24 6.22 -0.14 -2.54
N LEU A 25 5.09 0.36 -2.04
CA LEU A 25 4.77 1.80 -2.08
C LEU A 25 5.75 2.60 -1.23
N ILE A 26 6.02 2.17 0.00
CA ILE A 26 6.95 2.83 0.93
C ILE A 26 8.36 2.88 0.36
N GLU A 27 8.87 1.75 -0.13
CA GLU A 27 10.18 1.69 -0.77
C GLU A 27 10.28 2.67 -1.94
N LYS A 28 9.24 2.77 -2.76
CA LYS A 28 9.25 3.56 -3.99
C LYS A 28 9.05 5.05 -3.76
N GLU A 29 8.35 5.46 -2.70
CA GLU A 29 8.37 6.85 -2.25
C GLU A 29 9.80 7.29 -1.88
N LEU A 30 10.52 6.45 -1.11
CA LEU A 30 11.85 6.80 -0.61
C LEU A 30 12.95 6.70 -1.67
N THR A 31 12.91 5.66 -2.52
CA THR A 31 14.01 5.34 -3.44
C THR A 31 13.81 5.88 -4.84
N THR A 32 12.57 6.13 -5.25
CA THR A 32 12.23 6.56 -6.61
C THR A 32 11.04 7.55 -6.60
N PRO A 33 11.15 8.68 -5.90
CA PRO A 33 10.05 9.64 -5.69
C PRO A 33 9.48 10.20 -7.00
N GLU A 34 10.25 10.22 -8.09
CA GLU A 34 9.82 10.69 -9.40
C GLU A 34 8.72 9.82 -10.05
N TYR A 35 8.58 8.57 -9.62
CA TYR A 35 7.52 7.66 -10.07
C TYR A 35 6.38 7.52 -9.07
N TYR A 36 6.45 8.23 -7.95
CA TYR A 36 5.44 8.24 -6.89
C TYR A 36 4.53 9.47 -7.01
N PRO A 37 3.20 9.34 -6.85
CA PRO A 37 2.44 8.12 -6.56
C PRO A 37 2.38 7.16 -7.77
N MET A 38 2.33 5.85 -7.49
CA MET A 38 2.50 4.80 -8.50
C MET A 38 1.18 4.47 -9.22
N SER A 39 1.24 4.10 -10.51
CA SER A 39 0.09 3.48 -11.19
C SER A 39 -0.04 2.00 -10.81
N LEU A 40 -1.19 1.38 -11.10
CA LEU A 40 -1.41 -0.06 -10.86
C LEU A 40 -0.30 -0.93 -11.47
N ASN A 41 -0.05 -0.77 -12.77
CA ASN A 41 1.02 -1.52 -13.45
C ASN A 41 2.41 -1.24 -12.84
N GLY A 42 2.68 0.00 -12.43
CA GLY A 42 3.94 0.32 -11.73
C GLY A 42 4.07 -0.46 -10.42
N LEU A 43 2.98 -0.58 -9.67
CA LEU A 43 2.95 -1.30 -8.41
C LEU A 43 3.06 -2.83 -8.58
N VAL A 44 2.41 -3.40 -9.60
CA VAL A 44 2.58 -4.82 -9.97
C VAL A 44 4.06 -5.13 -10.25
N ASN A 45 4.69 -4.31 -11.09
CA ASN A 45 6.11 -4.46 -11.40
C ASN A 45 6.99 -4.31 -10.15
N ALA A 46 6.65 -3.40 -9.22
CA ALA A 46 7.35 -3.24 -7.97
C ALA A 46 7.18 -4.47 -7.05
N CYS A 47 5.98 -5.04 -6.95
CA CYS A 47 5.73 -6.22 -6.12
C CYS A 47 6.55 -7.43 -6.59
N ASN A 48 6.62 -7.63 -7.90
CA ASN A 48 7.26 -8.78 -8.55
C ASN A 48 8.75 -8.55 -8.91
N GLN A 49 9.39 -7.52 -8.35
CA GLN A 49 10.80 -7.25 -8.61
C GLN A 49 11.70 -8.45 -8.30
N LYS A 50 12.72 -8.65 -9.14
CA LYS A 50 13.68 -9.75 -8.99
C LYS A 50 14.62 -9.53 -7.80
N ASN A 51 14.99 -8.30 -7.55
CA ASN A 51 15.84 -7.88 -6.43
C ASN A 51 14.97 -7.41 -5.27
N ASN A 52 15.54 -7.43 -4.06
CA ASN A 52 14.91 -6.88 -2.84
C ASN A 52 13.49 -7.43 -2.56
N ARG A 53 13.22 -8.68 -2.94
CA ARG A 53 11.97 -9.40 -2.67
C ARG A 53 12.27 -10.81 -2.16
N LEU A 54 11.73 -11.14 -0.99
CA LEU A 54 11.82 -12.48 -0.40
C LEU A 54 10.52 -12.80 0.36
N PRO A 55 9.73 -13.81 -0.06
CA PRO A 55 9.85 -14.56 -1.31
C PRO A 55 9.58 -13.71 -2.55
N ARG A 56 9.97 -14.21 -3.72
CA ARG A 56 9.52 -13.62 -4.99
C ARG A 56 8.04 -13.90 -5.20
N THR A 57 7.36 -12.94 -5.81
CA THR A 57 5.93 -13.01 -6.14
C THR A 57 5.76 -12.89 -7.65
N ASP A 58 4.58 -13.27 -8.13
CA ASP A 58 4.15 -13.12 -9.51
C ASP A 58 2.68 -12.71 -9.53
N PHE A 59 2.37 -11.62 -8.82
CA PHE A 59 1.00 -11.10 -8.74
C PHE A 59 0.54 -10.53 -10.07
N ASP A 60 -0.72 -10.75 -10.42
CA ASP A 60 -1.35 -10.09 -11.56
C ASP A 60 -1.99 -8.72 -11.18
N GLU A 61 -2.53 -8.02 -12.18
CA GLU A 61 -3.14 -6.71 -11.98
C GLU A 61 -4.39 -6.77 -11.10
N ASP A 62 -5.20 -7.83 -11.21
CA ASP A 62 -6.47 -7.97 -10.48
C ASP A 62 -6.21 -8.30 -9.01
N GLU A 63 -5.22 -9.15 -8.72
CA GLU A 63 -4.72 -9.42 -7.37
C GLU A 63 -4.24 -8.14 -6.69
N VAL A 64 -3.32 -7.40 -7.31
CA VAL A 64 -2.79 -6.15 -6.73
C VAL A 64 -3.90 -5.12 -6.55
N LYS A 65 -4.83 -5.02 -7.49
CA LYS A 65 -5.98 -4.11 -7.37
C LYS A 65 -6.87 -4.48 -6.17
N LYS A 66 -7.15 -5.77 -5.97
CA LYS A 66 -7.91 -6.24 -4.80
C LYS A 66 -7.19 -5.90 -3.49
N ILE A 67 -5.88 -6.16 -3.42
CA ILE A 67 -5.07 -5.88 -2.23
C ILE A 67 -5.01 -4.37 -1.93
N ILE A 68 -4.93 -3.52 -2.96
CA ILE A 68 -5.02 -2.06 -2.78
C ILE A 68 -6.36 -1.69 -2.12
N GLU A 69 -7.49 -2.26 -2.56
CA GLU A 69 -8.78 -1.97 -1.94
C GLU A 69 -8.85 -2.43 -0.48
N GLU A 70 -8.28 -3.59 -0.16
CA GLU A 70 -8.15 -4.08 1.23
C GLU A 70 -7.31 -3.13 2.10
N LEU A 71 -6.17 -2.67 1.60
CA LEU A 71 -5.31 -1.68 2.27
C LEU A 71 -5.97 -0.30 2.39
N ARG A 72 -6.82 0.10 1.44
CA ARG A 72 -7.62 1.33 1.52
C ARG A 72 -8.67 1.27 2.63
N ILE A 73 -9.30 0.12 2.84
CA ILE A 73 -10.22 -0.11 3.97
C ILE A 73 -9.47 0.04 5.29
N LYS A 74 -8.23 -0.46 5.35
CA LYS A 74 -7.30 -0.31 6.49
C LYS A 74 -6.67 1.10 6.60
N ARG A 75 -7.02 2.04 5.70
CA ARG A 75 -6.49 3.41 5.62
C ARG A 75 -4.99 3.51 5.39
N LEU A 76 -4.33 2.43 4.98
CA LEU A 76 -2.88 2.37 4.76
C LEU A 76 -2.46 2.77 3.35
N VAL A 77 -3.40 2.83 2.40
CA VAL A 77 -3.19 3.28 1.02
C VAL A 77 -4.28 4.26 0.62
N HIS A 78 -3.92 5.27 -0.17
CA HIS A 78 -4.84 6.23 -0.79
C HIS A 78 -4.73 6.17 -2.30
N ARG A 79 -5.88 6.32 -2.97
CA ARG A 79 -5.92 6.61 -4.41
C ARG A 79 -5.80 8.11 -4.61
N VAL A 80 -4.92 8.51 -5.52
CA VAL A 80 -4.69 9.90 -5.92
C VAL A 80 -5.10 10.06 -7.38
N ASP A 81 -6.05 10.95 -7.61
CA ASP A 81 -6.43 11.37 -8.96
C ASP A 81 -5.71 12.69 -9.28
N LEU A 82 -4.62 12.60 -10.04
CA LEU A 82 -3.85 13.77 -10.45
C LEU A 82 -4.58 14.53 -11.56
N VAL A 83 -4.67 15.86 -11.43
CA VAL A 83 -5.32 16.73 -12.43
C VAL A 83 -4.69 16.50 -13.81
N GLY A 84 -5.53 16.14 -14.79
CA GLY A 84 -5.11 15.87 -16.16
C GLY A 84 -4.62 14.43 -16.41
N SER A 85 -4.41 13.62 -15.37
CA SER A 85 -4.15 12.18 -15.52
C SER A 85 -5.48 11.42 -15.60
N ARG A 86 -5.60 10.53 -16.59
CA ARG A 86 -6.71 9.56 -16.67
C ARG A 86 -6.41 8.26 -15.91
N VAL A 87 -5.16 8.07 -15.49
CA VAL A 87 -4.70 6.86 -14.83
C VAL A 87 -4.70 7.08 -13.32
N PRO A 88 -5.46 6.28 -12.55
CA PRO A 88 -5.41 6.29 -11.09
C PRO A 88 -3.99 6.05 -10.57
N LYS A 89 -3.61 6.78 -9.54
CA LYS A 89 -2.35 6.58 -8.82
C LYS A 89 -2.60 6.17 -7.38
N TYR A 90 -1.62 5.56 -6.74
CA TYR A 90 -1.70 5.03 -5.38
C TYR A 90 -0.49 5.47 -4.57
N GLN A 91 -0.73 5.84 -3.31
CA GLN A 91 0.27 6.28 -2.35
C GLN A 91 0.00 5.62 -0.99
N HIS A 92 1.02 5.35 -0.18
CA HIS A 92 0.80 4.84 1.17
C HIS A 92 0.40 5.96 2.13
N ASN A 93 -0.11 5.56 3.29
CA ASN A 93 -0.45 6.41 4.43
C ASN A 93 0.19 5.87 5.72
N ALA A 94 1.16 4.96 5.61
CA ALA A 94 1.76 4.26 6.74
C ALA A 94 2.33 5.21 7.81
N GLU A 95 2.91 6.35 7.42
CA GLU A 95 3.48 7.32 8.38
C GLU A 95 2.43 7.95 9.30
N LYS A 96 1.17 8.09 8.86
CA LYS A 96 0.13 8.76 9.65
C LYS A 96 -0.70 7.83 10.52
N GLU A 97 -0.68 6.53 10.22
CA GLU A 97 -1.53 5.53 10.88
C GLU A 97 -0.72 4.58 11.79
N LEU A 98 0.62 4.66 11.77
CA LEU A 98 1.51 3.78 12.56
C LEU A 98 2.34 4.54 13.62
N ASP A 99 2.14 5.85 13.76
CA ASP A 99 2.63 6.68 14.89
C ASP A 99 1.58 6.75 16.01
#